data_AF-A0A1T5FKU3-F1
#
_entry.id   AF-A0A1T5FKU3-F1
#
_cell.length_a   1.000
_cell.length_b   1.000
_cell.length_c   1.000
_cell.angle_alpha   90.00
_cell.angle_beta   90.00
_cell.angle_gamma   90.00
#
_symmetry.space_group_name_H-M   'P 1'
#
loop_
_entity.id
_entity.type
_entity.pdbx_description
1 polymer ?
#
loop_
_entity_poly.entity_id
_entity_poly.type
_entity_poly.pdbx_seq_one_letter_code
_entity_poly.pdbx_strand_id
1 'polypeptide(L)'
;MAAINLPFAASATKRAPNADELANGFPCGDADKQLFDWLEWWLTGQIATAITEGGLTVDSALLPRLAQAIQSGKSTYAVATGTANAWVVAPSLAVPAYAAGRVLNVIAPATNTSTTVNADISGLGNRRVKKSDGSDPAVGDLVAGRVYATIDDGTNIRILTPLPSDAVAAVAAAAPVGGNWIWSQNLANNVITTLTGSAYGGEGAANLGDSTFSGGILTFGAQTAGLWLISFSGVSVSATTDLFLSNIFNNSGSLGAATAQTSQSAPSGTAITVKRFVAGDNMRFTARQIVGASQVISGRLNAVRLGA
;
A
#
# COMPACT_ATOMS: atom_id res chain seq x y z
N MET A 1 -4.55 -28.94 38.12
CA MET A 1 -4.91 -27.52 38.27
C MET A 1 -4.59 -27.15 39.70
N ALA A 2 -3.59 -26.30 39.96
CA ALA A 2 -3.38 -25.78 41.30
C ALA A 2 -4.51 -24.76 41.53
N ALA A 3 -5.50 -25.14 42.34
CA ALA A 3 -6.48 -24.19 42.83
C ALA A 3 -5.71 -23.05 43.52
N ILE A 4 -6.20 -21.82 43.40
CA ILE A 4 -5.84 -20.81 44.39
C ILE A 4 -6.30 -21.39 45.72
N ASN A 5 -5.37 -22.00 46.46
CA ASN A 5 -5.64 -22.58 47.77
C ASN A 5 -5.66 -21.42 48.75
N LEU A 6 -6.68 -20.57 48.60
CA LEU A 6 -7.00 -19.57 49.59
C LEU A 6 -7.50 -20.36 50.81
N PRO A 7 -6.98 -20.08 52.01
CA PRO A 7 -7.35 -20.81 53.23
C PRO A 7 -8.86 -20.76 53.57
N PHE A 8 -9.69 -20.10 52.76
CA PHE A 8 -11.11 -19.88 53.01
C PHE A 8 -12.08 -20.39 51.91
N ALA A 9 -11.65 -20.72 50.69
CA ALA A 9 -12.58 -20.56 49.54
C ALA A 9 -12.95 -21.80 48.68
N ALA A 10 -12.32 -22.97 48.82
CA ALA A 10 -12.73 -24.13 48.01
C ALA A 10 -13.89 -24.92 48.63
N SER A 11 -13.92 -25.04 49.96
CA SER A 11 -14.82 -25.92 50.72
C SER A 11 -15.75 -25.21 51.71
N ALA A 12 -15.65 -23.87 51.85
CA ALA A 12 -16.53 -23.12 52.75
C ALA A 12 -17.94 -22.97 52.18
N THR A 13 -18.91 -22.86 53.08
CA THR A 13 -20.31 -22.50 52.76
C THR A 13 -20.34 -21.07 52.21
N LYS A 14 -20.91 -20.89 51.02
CA LYS A 14 -20.99 -19.60 50.32
C LYS A 14 -22.44 -19.20 50.12
N ARG A 15 -22.74 -17.92 50.26
CA ARG A 15 -24.05 -17.35 49.97
C ARG A 15 -23.89 -16.13 49.06
N ALA A 16 -24.62 -16.11 47.96
CA ALA A 16 -24.68 -14.92 47.12
C ALA A 16 -25.35 -13.75 47.85
N PRO A 17 -24.94 -12.50 47.56
CA PRO A 17 -25.64 -11.31 48.07
C PRO A 17 -27.12 -11.36 47.69
N ASN A 18 -28.00 -11.00 48.62
CA ASN A 18 -29.41 -10.80 48.31
C ASN A 18 -29.63 -9.41 47.67
N ALA A 19 -30.86 -9.13 47.21
CA ALA A 19 -31.18 -7.87 46.55
C ALA A 19 -30.98 -6.64 47.45
N ASP A 20 -31.29 -6.75 48.75
CA ASP A 20 -31.15 -5.65 49.71
C ASP A 20 -29.68 -5.34 50.00
N GLU A 21 -28.83 -6.36 50.07
CA GLU A 21 -27.37 -6.25 50.25
C GLU A 21 -26.70 -5.64 49.00
N LEU A 22 -27.19 -5.98 47.81
CA LEU A 22 -26.74 -5.36 46.55
C LEU A 22 -27.14 -3.89 46.47
N ALA A 23 -28.31 -3.52 46.99
CA ALA A 23 -28.85 -2.16 46.91
C ALA A 23 -28.30 -1.23 48.01
N ASN A 24 -28.15 -1.75 49.23
CA ASN A 24 -27.87 -0.95 50.43
C ASN A 24 -26.51 -1.25 51.07
N GLY A 25 -25.75 -2.21 50.54
CA GLY A 25 -24.48 -2.65 51.10
C GLY A 25 -24.65 -3.64 52.27
N PHE A 26 -23.56 -3.89 52.99
CA PHE A 26 -23.60 -4.78 54.14
C PHE A 26 -24.54 -4.21 55.23
N PRO A 27 -25.52 -4.99 55.72
CA PRO A 27 -26.34 -4.56 56.84
C PRO A 27 -25.44 -4.30 58.06
N CYS A 28 -25.82 -3.32 58.88
CA CYS A 28 -25.14 -3.07 60.14
C CYS A 28 -25.27 -4.30 61.07
N GLY A 29 -24.13 -4.88 61.47
CA GLY A 29 -24.06 -6.10 62.27
C GLY A 29 -22.74 -6.85 62.06
N ASP A 30 -22.66 -8.07 62.61
CA ASP A 30 -21.50 -8.94 62.41
C ASP A 30 -21.36 -9.33 60.92
N ALA A 31 -20.12 -9.38 60.44
CA ALA A 31 -19.79 -9.80 59.10
C ALA A 31 -20.30 -11.22 58.79
N ASP A 32 -21.19 -11.37 57.81
CA ASP A 32 -21.62 -12.69 57.32
C ASP A 32 -20.47 -13.37 56.58
N LYS A 33 -19.83 -14.32 57.26
CA LYS A 33 -18.70 -15.10 56.74
C LYS A 33 -19.01 -15.75 55.37
N GLN A 34 -20.22 -16.25 55.15
CA GLN A 34 -20.57 -16.94 53.89
C GLN A 34 -20.66 -15.96 52.71
N LEU A 35 -21.03 -14.71 52.99
CA LEU A 35 -21.06 -13.63 52.00
C LEU A 35 -19.64 -13.16 51.65
N PHE A 36 -18.76 -13.01 52.65
CA PHE A 36 -17.33 -12.72 52.41
C PHE A 36 -16.66 -13.81 51.58
N ASP A 37 -16.86 -15.08 51.93
CA ASP A 37 -16.31 -16.22 51.19
C ASP A 37 -16.83 -16.25 49.73
N TRP A 38 -18.07 -15.83 49.48
CA TRP A 38 -18.63 -15.71 48.13
C TRP A 38 -17.97 -14.59 47.32
N LEU A 39 -17.82 -13.40 47.91
CA LEU A 39 -17.23 -12.22 47.23
C LEU A 39 -15.78 -12.48 46.82
N GLU A 40 -14.98 -13.04 47.72
CA GLU A 40 -13.59 -13.39 47.43
C GLU A 40 -13.50 -14.45 46.34
N TRP A 41 -14.32 -15.50 46.42
CA TRP A 41 -14.38 -16.55 45.40
C TRP A 41 -14.78 -16.00 44.02
N TRP A 42 -15.77 -15.11 43.96
CA TRP A 42 -16.23 -14.52 42.70
C TRP A 42 -15.15 -13.65 42.06
N LEU A 43 -14.54 -12.74 42.83
CA LEU A 43 -13.48 -11.85 42.33
C LEU A 43 -12.23 -12.63 41.90
N THR A 44 -11.74 -13.52 42.75
CA THR A 44 -10.54 -14.33 42.45
C THR A 44 -10.81 -15.33 41.33
N GLY A 45 -12.04 -15.83 41.21
CA GLY A 45 -12.52 -16.64 40.11
C GLY A 45 -12.43 -15.92 38.76
N GLN A 46 -12.89 -14.67 38.67
CA GLN A 46 -12.78 -13.88 37.44
C GLN A 46 -11.32 -13.67 37.00
N ILE A 47 -10.45 -13.35 37.96
CA ILE A 47 -9.01 -13.18 37.70
C ILE A 47 -8.38 -14.51 37.27
N ALA A 48 -8.72 -15.61 37.93
CA ALA A 48 -8.24 -16.94 37.61
C ALA A 48 -8.64 -17.37 36.19
N THR A 49 -9.87 -17.07 35.76
CA THR A 49 -10.31 -17.28 34.38
C THR A 49 -9.46 -16.49 33.40
N ALA A 50 -9.25 -15.19 33.64
CA ALA A 50 -8.41 -14.36 32.76
C ALA A 50 -6.96 -14.89 32.65
N ILE A 51 -6.38 -15.36 33.76
CA ILE A 51 -5.04 -15.97 33.78
C ILE A 51 -5.01 -17.26 32.94
N THR A 52 -6.02 -18.11 33.10
CA THR A 52 -6.13 -19.39 32.40
C THR A 52 -6.33 -19.19 30.90
N GLU A 53 -7.16 -18.22 30.49
CA GLU A 53 -7.33 -17.79 29.09
C GLU A 53 -6.02 -17.26 28.49
N GLY A 54 -5.21 -16.57 29.30
CA GLY A 54 -3.84 -16.18 28.95
C GLY A 54 -2.89 -17.37 28.73
N GLY A 55 -3.33 -18.61 28.97
CA GLY A 55 -2.54 -19.83 28.86
C GLY A 55 -1.60 -20.07 30.04
N LEU A 56 -1.82 -19.38 31.16
CA LEU A 56 -0.97 -19.48 32.35
C LEU A 56 -1.67 -20.32 33.42
N THR A 57 -0.88 -20.98 34.26
CA THR A 57 -1.41 -21.63 35.46
C THR A 57 -1.55 -20.59 36.56
N VAL A 58 -2.68 -20.65 37.25
CA VAL A 58 -2.94 -19.80 38.41
C VAL A 58 -2.00 -20.20 39.54
N ASP A 59 -1.28 -19.22 40.10
CA ASP A 59 -0.25 -19.43 41.10
C ASP A 59 -0.28 -18.29 42.12
N SER A 60 -0.55 -18.61 43.38
CA SER A 60 -0.62 -17.63 44.47
C SER A 60 0.74 -17.10 44.89
N ALA A 61 1.85 -17.73 44.50
CA ALA A 61 3.20 -17.23 44.74
C ALA A 61 3.62 -16.16 43.73
N LEU A 62 2.88 -16.00 42.62
CA LEU A 62 3.24 -15.11 41.52
C LEU A 62 2.14 -14.07 41.28
N LEU A 63 2.27 -12.94 41.96
CA LEU A 63 1.35 -11.80 41.82
C LEU A 63 1.21 -11.21 40.40
N PRO A 64 2.22 -11.19 39.49
CA PRO A 64 2.07 -10.56 38.19
C PRO A 64 1.32 -11.41 37.14
N ARG A 65 0.70 -12.53 37.52
CA ARG A 65 0.06 -13.47 36.56
C ARG A 65 -1.03 -12.83 35.70
N LEU A 66 -1.84 -11.94 36.27
CA LEU A 66 -2.87 -11.23 35.50
C LEU A 66 -2.25 -10.34 34.42
N ALA A 67 -1.20 -9.58 34.77
CA ALA A 67 -0.49 -8.74 33.81
C ALA A 67 0.17 -9.58 32.70
N GLN A 68 0.78 -10.72 33.04
CA GLN A 68 1.35 -11.66 32.08
C GLN A 68 0.28 -12.23 31.13
N ALA A 69 -0.92 -12.53 31.64
CA ALA A 69 -2.03 -13.03 30.83
C ALA A 69 -2.53 -11.98 29.84
N ILE A 70 -2.61 -10.70 30.25
CA ILE A 70 -2.96 -9.60 29.34
C ILE A 70 -1.89 -9.42 28.27
N GLN A 71 -0.61 -9.44 28.66
CA GLN A 71 0.52 -9.28 27.74
C GLN A 71 0.66 -10.42 26.73
N SER A 72 0.17 -11.63 27.05
CA SER A 72 0.23 -12.76 26.10
C SER A 72 -0.66 -12.55 24.87
N GLY A 73 -1.66 -11.66 24.97
CA GLY A 73 -2.57 -11.33 23.87
C GLY A 73 -3.46 -12.47 23.40
N LYS A 74 -3.44 -13.63 24.08
CA LYS A 74 -4.17 -14.84 23.67
C LYS A 74 -5.68 -14.63 23.51
N SER A 75 -6.28 -13.80 24.37
CA SER A 75 -7.70 -13.45 24.29
C SER A 75 -8.07 -12.67 23.01
N THR A 76 -7.08 -12.05 22.37
CA THR A 76 -7.25 -11.26 21.13
C THR A 76 -6.66 -11.97 19.91
N TYR A 77 -6.26 -13.23 20.05
CA TYR A 77 -5.59 -13.99 19.01
C TYR A 77 -6.41 -15.24 18.66
N ALA A 78 -6.52 -15.53 17.36
CA ALA A 78 -7.16 -16.75 16.90
C ALA A 78 -6.50 -17.26 15.61
N VAL A 79 -6.40 -18.58 15.49
CA VAL A 79 -6.13 -19.23 14.21
C VAL A 79 -7.47 -19.50 13.56
N ALA A 80 -7.76 -18.85 12.43
CA ALA A 80 -9.00 -19.10 11.72
C ALA A 80 -9.00 -20.51 11.13
N THR A 81 -10.19 -21.10 11.06
CA THR A 81 -10.47 -22.33 10.34
C THR A 81 -11.41 -22.01 9.16
N GLY A 82 -11.95 -23.03 8.50
CA GLY A 82 -12.84 -22.85 7.34
C GLY A 82 -12.09 -22.90 6.01
N THR A 83 -12.51 -22.07 5.06
CA THR A 83 -11.96 -22.05 3.69
C THR A 83 -11.20 -20.76 3.41
N ALA A 84 -10.51 -20.70 2.27
CA ALA A 84 -9.81 -19.53 1.75
C ALA A 84 -10.64 -18.22 1.81
N ASN A 85 -11.95 -18.30 1.60
CA ASN A 85 -12.83 -17.14 1.47
C ASN A 85 -13.92 -17.07 2.56
N ALA A 86 -13.95 -18.03 3.48
CA ALA A 86 -14.90 -18.07 4.59
C ALA A 86 -14.15 -18.50 5.86
N TRP A 87 -13.73 -17.51 6.63
CA TRP A 87 -12.96 -17.68 7.85
C TRP A 87 -13.90 -17.93 9.01
N VAL A 88 -13.59 -18.96 9.80
CA VAL A 88 -14.25 -19.22 11.08
C VAL A 88 -13.24 -18.90 12.17
N VAL A 89 -13.45 -17.79 12.86
CA VAL A 89 -12.52 -17.21 13.82
C VAL A 89 -13.07 -17.46 15.23
N ALA A 90 -12.44 -18.37 15.96
CA ALA A 90 -12.85 -18.73 17.32
C ALA A 90 -11.71 -18.43 18.32
N PRO A 91 -11.58 -17.17 18.80
CA PRO A 91 -10.67 -16.85 19.90
C PRO A 91 -11.07 -17.63 21.17
N SER A 92 -10.12 -17.84 22.08
CA SER A 92 -10.35 -18.62 23.30
C SER A 92 -11.44 -17.99 24.18
N LEU A 93 -11.38 -16.66 24.33
CA LEU A 93 -12.47 -15.87 24.87
C LEU A 93 -13.43 -15.51 23.73
N ALA A 94 -14.60 -16.15 23.73
CA ALA A 94 -15.63 -15.88 22.74
C ALA A 94 -16.05 -14.39 22.76
N VAL A 95 -16.14 -13.82 21.56
CA VAL A 95 -16.60 -12.46 21.33
C VAL A 95 -18.12 -12.44 21.48
N PRO A 96 -18.70 -11.69 22.44
CA PRO A 96 -20.13 -11.78 22.74
C PRO A 96 -21.02 -11.07 21.71
N ALA A 97 -20.47 -10.07 21.03
CA ALA A 97 -21.13 -9.31 19.97
C ALA A 97 -20.08 -8.54 19.17
N TYR A 98 -20.38 -8.23 17.92
CA TYR A 98 -19.60 -7.30 17.12
C TYR A 98 -19.68 -5.89 17.70
N ALA A 99 -18.56 -5.18 17.69
CA ALA A 99 -18.45 -3.84 18.25
C ALA A 99 -17.32 -3.07 17.55
N ALA A 100 -17.64 -1.87 17.07
CA ALA A 100 -16.67 -1.01 16.40
C ALA A 100 -15.47 -0.73 17.32
N GLY A 101 -14.27 -0.77 16.76
CA GLY A 101 -13.00 -0.57 17.47
C GLY A 101 -12.40 -1.84 18.08
N ARG A 102 -13.08 -3.00 18.00
CA ARG A 102 -12.53 -4.26 18.51
C ARG A 102 -11.41 -4.78 17.62
N VAL A 103 -10.24 -5.02 18.20
CA VAL A 103 -9.06 -5.54 17.49
C VAL A 103 -8.88 -7.03 17.78
N LEU A 104 -8.59 -7.79 16.73
CA LEU A 104 -8.22 -9.20 16.80
C LEU A 104 -7.04 -9.48 15.86
N ASN A 105 -6.10 -10.29 16.31
CA ASN A 105 -5.03 -10.83 15.50
C ASN A 105 -5.44 -12.21 15.00
N VAL A 106 -5.64 -12.34 13.69
CA VAL A 106 -6.19 -13.56 13.08
C VAL A 106 -5.19 -14.17 12.12
N ILE A 107 -4.90 -15.46 12.26
CA ILE A 107 -4.16 -16.21 11.23
C ILE A 107 -5.13 -16.68 10.15
N ALA A 108 -4.84 -16.36 8.88
CA ALA A 108 -5.66 -16.80 7.75
C ALA A 108 -5.58 -18.33 7.55
N PRO A 109 -6.73 -19.00 7.31
CA PRO A 109 -6.79 -20.47 7.22
C PRO A 109 -6.19 -21.00 5.91
N ALA A 110 -6.31 -20.23 4.83
CA ALA A 110 -5.79 -20.54 3.50
C ALA A 110 -5.65 -19.26 2.69
N THR A 111 -4.89 -19.30 1.60
CA THR A 111 -4.73 -18.17 0.68
C THR A 111 -6.05 -17.88 -0.03
N ASN A 112 -6.55 -16.65 0.03
CA ASN A 112 -7.83 -16.30 -0.60
C ASN A 112 -7.80 -16.52 -2.11
N THR A 113 -8.88 -17.08 -2.64
CA THR A 113 -9.07 -17.37 -4.08
C THR A 113 -10.13 -16.47 -4.72
N SER A 114 -10.77 -15.62 -3.92
CA SER A 114 -11.76 -14.63 -4.34
C SER A 114 -11.47 -13.28 -3.68
N THR A 115 -11.98 -12.21 -4.28
CA THR A 115 -11.99 -10.87 -3.67
C THR A 115 -13.02 -10.76 -2.55
N THR A 116 -14.06 -11.62 -2.59
CA THR A 116 -15.06 -11.72 -1.53
C THR A 116 -14.56 -12.68 -0.47
N VAL A 117 -14.18 -12.14 0.69
CA VAL A 117 -13.80 -12.92 1.87
C VAL A 117 -14.70 -12.52 3.04
N ASN A 118 -15.22 -13.52 3.75
CA ASN A 118 -16.03 -13.31 4.95
C ASN A 118 -15.34 -13.92 6.17
N ALA A 119 -15.54 -13.30 7.34
CA ALA A 119 -15.14 -13.84 8.63
C ALA A 119 -16.36 -13.95 9.55
N ASP A 120 -16.53 -15.12 10.16
CA ASP A 120 -17.46 -15.37 11.25
C ASP A 120 -16.68 -15.46 12.55
N ILE A 121 -16.86 -14.45 13.41
CA ILE A 121 -16.15 -14.36 14.69
C ILE A 121 -17.06 -14.92 15.78
N SER A 122 -16.62 -15.98 16.44
CA SER A 122 -17.33 -16.63 17.55
C SER A 122 -18.78 -17.05 17.22
N GLY A 123 -19.10 -17.30 15.94
CA GLY A 123 -20.45 -17.70 15.51
C GLY A 123 -21.47 -16.55 15.48
N LEU A 124 -21.01 -15.30 15.50
CA LEU A 124 -21.86 -14.10 15.44
C LEU A 124 -22.41 -13.82 14.02
N GLY A 125 -21.97 -14.58 13.02
CA GLY A 125 -22.36 -14.45 11.63
C GLY A 125 -21.31 -13.73 10.79
N ASN A 126 -21.46 -13.84 9.47
CA ASN A 126 -20.46 -13.39 8.50
C ASN A 126 -20.38 -11.86 8.39
N ARG A 127 -19.16 -11.33 8.50
CA ARG A 127 -18.78 -9.97 8.08
C ARG A 127 -17.75 -10.00 6.97
N ARG A 128 -17.76 -8.99 6.09
CA ARG A 128 -16.77 -8.89 5.02
C ARG A 128 -15.39 -8.58 5.59
N VAL A 129 -14.37 -9.26 5.09
CA VAL A 129 -12.97 -8.90 5.31
C VAL A 129 -12.56 -7.92 4.22
N LYS A 130 -12.04 -6.77 4.63
CA LYS A 130 -11.68 -5.67 3.74
C LYS A 130 -10.30 -5.15 4.06
N LYS A 131 -9.72 -4.45 3.10
CA LYS A 131 -8.50 -3.65 3.30
C LYS A 131 -8.76 -2.46 4.22
N SER A 132 -7.67 -1.84 4.67
CA SER A 132 -7.69 -0.64 5.50
C SER A 132 -8.41 0.54 4.84
N ASP A 133 -8.39 0.61 3.51
CA ASP A 133 -8.92 1.74 2.72
C ASP A 133 -10.43 1.70 2.44
N GLY A 134 -11.10 0.57 2.65
CA GLY A 134 -12.49 0.42 2.17
C GLY A 134 -12.71 -0.82 1.31
N SER A 135 -11.75 -1.12 0.46
CA SER A 135 -11.91 -1.98 -0.69
C SER A 135 -11.75 -3.47 -0.38
N ASP A 136 -12.16 -4.31 -1.34
CA ASP A 136 -11.98 -5.75 -1.24
C ASP A 136 -10.50 -6.13 -1.45
N PRO A 137 -10.01 -7.17 -0.76
CA PRO A 137 -8.69 -7.74 -1.06
C PRO A 137 -8.65 -8.27 -2.50
N ALA A 138 -7.49 -8.21 -3.13
CA ALA A 138 -7.24 -8.93 -4.37
C ALA A 138 -7.08 -10.43 -4.10
N VAL A 139 -7.25 -11.26 -5.13
CA VAL A 139 -6.95 -12.69 -5.05
C VAL A 139 -5.47 -12.88 -4.68
N GLY A 140 -5.20 -13.68 -3.65
CA GLY A 140 -3.85 -13.96 -3.16
C GLY A 140 -3.31 -12.98 -2.10
N ASP A 141 -4.02 -11.89 -1.78
CA ASP A 141 -3.58 -10.94 -0.74
C ASP A 141 -3.52 -11.56 0.66
N LEU A 142 -4.52 -12.37 1.01
CA LEU A 142 -4.67 -12.97 2.33
C LEU A 142 -4.02 -14.35 2.35
N VAL A 143 -2.70 -14.38 2.45
CA VAL A 143 -1.87 -15.60 2.41
C VAL A 143 -2.10 -16.49 3.64
N ALA A 144 -2.20 -17.80 3.41
CA ALA A 144 -2.30 -18.83 4.45
C ALA A 144 -1.20 -18.69 5.53
N GLY A 145 -1.56 -18.88 6.80
CA GLY A 145 -0.61 -18.91 7.90
C GLY A 145 -0.04 -17.54 8.31
N ARG A 146 -0.38 -16.44 7.60
CA ARG A 146 -0.02 -15.08 8.01
C ARG A 146 -0.99 -14.54 9.05
N VAL A 147 -0.44 -13.79 10.01
CA VAL A 147 -1.20 -13.04 11.01
C VAL A 147 -1.64 -11.71 10.41
N TYR A 148 -2.92 -11.38 10.55
CA TYR A 148 -3.49 -10.09 10.20
C TYR A 148 -4.01 -9.40 11.46
N ALA A 149 -3.53 -8.19 11.72
CA ALA A 149 -4.14 -7.31 12.70
C ALA A 149 -5.43 -6.75 12.10
N THR A 150 -6.56 -7.16 12.66
CA THR A 150 -7.90 -6.81 12.19
C THR A 150 -8.63 -5.92 13.18
N ILE A 151 -9.45 -5.00 12.69
CA ILE A 151 -10.37 -4.20 13.50
C ILE A 151 -11.79 -4.31 12.96
N ASP A 152 -12.77 -4.45 13.84
CA ASP A 152 -14.17 -4.32 13.50
C ASP A 152 -14.53 -2.83 13.34
N ASP A 153 -14.99 -2.41 12.16
CA ASP A 153 -15.42 -1.02 11.89
C ASP A 153 -16.92 -0.78 12.19
N GLY A 154 -17.63 -1.80 12.69
CA GLY A 154 -19.06 -1.79 12.93
C GLY A 154 -19.87 -2.47 11.82
N THR A 155 -19.31 -2.62 10.62
CA THR A 155 -19.94 -3.31 9.46
C THR A 155 -19.06 -4.45 8.91
N ASN A 156 -17.76 -4.21 8.81
CA ASN A 156 -16.77 -5.08 8.19
C ASN A 156 -15.57 -5.28 9.11
N ILE A 157 -14.80 -6.33 8.84
CA ILE A 157 -13.51 -6.59 9.46
C ILE A 157 -12.42 -5.98 8.57
N ARG A 158 -11.74 -4.96 9.06
CA ARG A 158 -10.68 -4.22 8.35
C ARG A 158 -9.32 -4.77 8.72
N ILE A 159 -8.49 -5.04 7.73
CA ILE A 159 -7.07 -5.34 7.94
C ILE A 159 -6.30 -4.03 8.05
N LEU A 160 -5.55 -3.85 9.13
CA LEU A 160 -4.82 -2.60 9.41
C LEU A 160 -3.50 -2.50 8.64
N THR A 161 -2.92 -3.62 8.24
CA THR A 161 -1.65 -3.69 7.51
C THR A 161 -1.86 -3.62 6.00
N PRO A 162 -0.98 -2.96 5.23
CA PRO A 162 -1.05 -3.00 3.77
C PRO A 162 -0.91 -4.43 3.25
N LEU A 163 -1.71 -4.76 2.24
CA LEU A 163 -1.68 -6.05 1.55
C LEU A 163 -0.75 -6.00 0.33
N PRO A 164 -0.32 -7.17 -0.21
CA PRO A 164 0.55 -7.22 -1.38
C PRO A 164 0.02 -6.41 -2.58
N SER A 165 -1.29 -6.45 -2.86
CA SER A 165 -1.87 -5.68 -3.95
C SER A 165 -1.84 -4.17 -3.73
N ASP A 166 -1.78 -3.68 -2.49
CA ASP A 166 -1.62 -2.25 -2.19
C ASP A 166 -0.22 -1.78 -2.60
N ALA A 167 0.80 -2.60 -2.34
CA ALA A 167 2.15 -2.33 -2.80
C ALA A 167 2.25 -2.36 -4.33
N VAL A 168 1.59 -3.32 -4.98
CA VAL A 168 1.55 -3.38 -6.46
C VAL A 168 0.85 -2.15 -7.04
N ALA A 169 -0.28 -1.74 -6.47
CA ALA A 169 -0.99 -0.52 -6.90
C ALA A 169 -0.14 0.74 -6.70
N ALA A 170 0.56 0.85 -5.56
CA ALA A 170 1.46 1.95 -5.28
C ALA A 170 2.64 2.01 -6.26
N VAL A 171 3.24 0.86 -6.58
CA VAL A 171 4.35 0.79 -7.56
C VAL A 171 3.84 1.08 -8.98
N ALA A 172 2.66 0.59 -9.36
CA ALA A 172 2.05 0.90 -10.65
C ALA A 172 1.75 2.39 -10.79
N ALA A 173 1.24 3.04 -9.73
CA ALA A 173 1.04 4.48 -9.69
C ALA A 173 2.38 5.26 -9.74
N ALA A 174 3.49 4.65 -9.30
CA ALA A 174 4.83 5.21 -9.40
C ALA A 174 5.57 4.83 -10.71
N ALA A 175 4.93 4.11 -11.63
CA ALA A 175 5.56 3.76 -12.90
C ALA A 175 6.01 5.02 -13.64
N PRO A 176 7.24 5.05 -14.19
CA PRO A 176 7.77 6.25 -14.82
C PRO A 176 6.90 6.63 -16.02
N VAL A 177 6.33 7.84 -15.96
CA VAL A 177 5.66 8.46 -17.10
C VAL A 177 6.74 8.90 -18.08
N GLY A 178 6.71 8.41 -19.30
CA GLY A 178 7.73 8.69 -20.28
C GLY A 178 7.61 7.91 -21.57
N GLY A 179 8.48 8.24 -22.52
CA GLY A 179 8.53 7.56 -23.81
C GLY A 179 9.91 7.67 -24.44
N ASN A 180 10.12 6.77 -25.41
CA ASN A 180 11.25 6.79 -26.32
C ASN A 180 10.69 6.88 -27.74
N TRP A 181 11.13 7.86 -28.53
CA TRP A 181 10.71 8.06 -29.91
C TRP A 181 11.92 8.01 -30.83
N ILE A 182 11.74 7.38 -31.99
CA ILE A 182 12.76 7.37 -33.05
C ILE A 182 12.26 8.19 -34.22
N TRP A 183 13.18 8.89 -34.86
CA TRP A 183 12.90 9.70 -36.02
C TRP A 183 14.01 9.53 -37.05
N SER A 184 13.65 9.73 -38.32
CA SER A 184 14.58 9.80 -39.45
C SER A 184 13.98 10.72 -40.49
N GLN A 185 14.63 11.86 -40.74
CA GLN A 185 14.09 12.93 -41.60
C GLN A 185 15.17 13.60 -42.42
N ASN A 186 14.80 14.03 -43.62
CA ASN A 186 15.64 14.86 -44.47
C ASN A 186 15.63 16.30 -43.95
N LEU A 187 16.80 16.82 -43.56
CA LEU A 187 17.00 18.21 -43.20
C LEU A 187 17.51 18.96 -44.41
N ALA A 188 16.74 19.96 -44.86
CA ALA A 188 17.22 20.88 -45.88
C ALA A 188 18.30 21.80 -45.30
N ASN A 189 19.28 22.15 -46.12
CA ASN A 189 20.32 23.10 -45.71
C ASN A 189 19.69 24.42 -45.27
N ASN A 190 20.13 24.91 -44.12
CA ASN A 190 19.74 26.18 -43.53
C ASN A 190 18.27 26.28 -43.06
N VAL A 191 17.50 25.20 -43.09
CA VAL A 191 16.08 25.17 -42.69
C VAL A 191 15.90 24.54 -41.31
N ILE A 192 15.08 25.15 -40.46
CA ILE A 192 14.66 24.57 -39.18
C ILE A 192 13.48 23.62 -39.44
N THR A 193 13.68 22.33 -39.20
CA THR A 193 12.66 21.30 -39.37
C THR A 193 12.17 20.82 -38.00
N THR A 194 10.85 20.76 -37.79
CA THR A 194 10.27 20.04 -36.64
C THR A 194 10.41 18.56 -36.88
N LEU A 195 10.95 17.86 -35.90
CA LEU A 195 11.16 16.43 -36.05
C LEU A 195 9.92 15.66 -35.63
N THR A 196 9.25 15.06 -36.61
CA THR A 196 8.22 14.06 -36.38
C THR A 196 8.85 12.68 -36.19
N GLY A 197 8.38 11.93 -35.19
CA GLY A 197 8.87 10.58 -34.90
C GLY A 197 7.72 9.72 -34.41
N SER A 198 7.90 8.41 -34.46
CA SER A 198 6.98 7.47 -33.83
C SER A 198 7.59 6.94 -32.54
N ALA A 199 6.73 6.55 -31.59
CA ALA A 199 7.19 5.89 -30.38
C ALA A 199 7.89 4.57 -30.77
N TYR A 200 9.03 4.31 -30.15
CA TYR A 200 9.80 3.09 -30.37
C TYR A 200 8.98 1.89 -29.91
N GLY A 201 8.53 1.04 -30.84
CA GLY A 201 7.62 -0.07 -30.57
C GLY A 201 6.15 0.17 -30.97
N GLY A 202 5.83 1.30 -31.61
CA GLY A 202 4.47 1.66 -32.06
C GLY A 202 3.80 2.71 -31.16
N GLU A 203 2.70 3.31 -31.61
CA GLU A 203 2.03 4.47 -30.97
C GLU A 203 1.46 4.21 -29.54
N GLY A 204 1.59 3.00 -29.01
CA GLY A 204 1.23 2.64 -27.62
C GLY A 204 2.42 2.34 -26.69
N ALA A 205 3.67 2.46 -27.15
CA ALA A 205 4.85 2.07 -26.37
C ALA A 205 5.34 3.16 -25.38
N ALA A 206 4.85 4.39 -25.50
CA ALA A 206 5.14 5.47 -24.56
C ALA A 206 4.02 5.56 -23.50
N ASN A 207 4.38 5.41 -22.22
CA ASN A 207 3.45 5.65 -21.11
C ASN A 207 3.43 7.14 -20.79
N LEU A 208 2.75 7.92 -21.65
CA LEU A 208 2.65 9.37 -21.50
C LEU A 208 1.59 9.82 -20.49
N GLY A 209 0.86 8.89 -19.85
CA GLY A 209 -0.30 9.23 -19.03
C GLY A 209 -1.32 10.03 -19.85
N ASP A 210 -1.65 11.24 -19.40
CA ASP A 210 -2.54 12.17 -20.11
C ASP A 210 -1.81 13.18 -21.02
N SER A 211 -0.48 13.07 -21.17
CA SER A 211 0.28 13.82 -22.18
C SER A 211 0.10 13.20 -23.57
N THR A 212 0.33 14.00 -24.61
CA THR A 212 0.22 13.54 -26.01
C THR A 212 1.46 13.91 -26.81
N PHE A 213 1.90 13.03 -27.71
CA PHE A 213 2.96 13.34 -28.68
C PHE A 213 2.38 13.27 -30.08
N SER A 214 2.29 14.41 -30.76
CA SER A 214 1.74 14.49 -32.12
C SER A 214 2.46 15.56 -32.93
N GLY A 215 2.74 15.29 -34.20
CA GLY A 215 3.40 16.24 -35.09
C GLY A 215 4.78 16.72 -34.61
N GLY A 216 5.49 15.92 -33.80
CA GLY A 216 6.80 16.29 -33.24
C GLY A 216 6.73 17.22 -32.02
N ILE A 217 5.53 17.37 -31.43
CA ILE A 217 5.26 18.18 -30.25
C ILE A 217 4.78 17.26 -29.13
N LEU A 218 5.44 17.33 -27.97
CA LEU A 218 4.94 16.74 -26.72
C LEU A 218 4.14 17.80 -25.97
N THR A 219 2.85 17.55 -25.77
CA THR A 219 1.94 18.40 -24.97
C THR A 219 1.69 17.75 -23.63
N PHE A 220 1.99 18.46 -22.55
CA PHE A 220 1.89 17.94 -21.19
C PHE A 220 0.46 18.00 -20.65
N GLY A 221 -0.04 16.87 -20.16
CA GLY A 221 -1.34 16.77 -19.50
C GLY A 221 -1.31 17.29 -18.05
N ALA A 222 -2.49 17.37 -17.43
CA ALA A 222 -2.62 17.85 -16.05
C ALA A 222 -2.07 16.87 -15.02
N GLN A 223 -2.25 15.57 -15.23
CA GLN A 223 -1.77 14.51 -14.34
C GLN A 223 -0.27 14.27 -14.49
N THR A 224 0.31 14.72 -15.59
CA THR A 224 1.71 14.49 -15.96
C THR A 224 2.57 15.74 -15.94
N ALA A 225 1.99 16.89 -15.57
CA ALA A 225 2.72 18.09 -15.18
C ALA A 225 3.73 17.77 -14.06
N GLY A 226 4.90 18.40 -14.08
CA GLY A 226 5.96 18.09 -13.12
C GLY A 226 7.35 18.33 -13.67
N LEU A 227 8.35 17.76 -13.01
CA LEU A 227 9.74 17.83 -13.45
C LEU A 227 10.01 16.73 -14.47
N TRP A 228 10.64 17.07 -15.58
CA TRP A 228 10.96 16.11 -16.65
C TRP A 228 12.43 16.15 -16.98
N LEU A 229 13.01 14.97 -17.17
CA LEU A 229 14.30 14.77 -17.82
C LEU A 229 14.03 14.45 -19.29
N ILE A 230 14.60 15.26 -20.17
CA ILE A 230 14.47 15.10 -21.61
C ILE A 230 15.85 14.99 -22.21
N SER A 231 16.03 14.00 -23.08
CA SER A 231 17.23 13.79 -23.86
C SER A 231 16.85 13.64 -25.33
N PHE A 232 17.49 14.42 -26.18
CA PHE A 232 17.32 14.39 -27.61
C PHE A 232 18.68 14.14 -28.25
N SER A 233 18.79 13.14 -29.12
CA SER A 233 19.99 12.89 -29.91
C SER A 233 19.68 12.79 -31.40
N GLY A 234 20.57 13.34 -32.22
CA GLY A 234 20.57 13.19 -33.66
C GLY A 234 21.93 12.69 -34.15
N VAL A 235 21.93 11.93 -35.24
CA VAL A 235 23.09 11.39 -35.92
C VAL A 235 22.92 11.60 -37.42
N SER A 236 23.91 12.22 -38.05
CA SER A 236 23.97 12.28 -39.51
C SER A 236 24.38 10.93 -40.07
N VAL A 237 23.70 10.48 -41.12
CA VAL A 237 24.04 9.24 -41.83
C VAL A 237 24.91 9.49 -43.07
N SER A 238 25.41 10.72 -43.28
CA SER A 238 26.27 11.11 -44.41
C SER A 238 27.71 11.36 -43.98
N ALA A 239 28.67 11.07 -44.86
CA ALA A 239 30.11 11.27 -44.64
C ALA A 239 30.64 12.60 -45.20
N THR A 240 29.78 13.61 -45.35
CA THR A 240 30.13 14.94 -45.87
C THR A 240 30.50 15.92 -44.75
N THR A 241 31.22 17.00 -45.08
CA THR A 241 31.54 18.05 -44.09
C THR A 241 30.26 18.75 -43.69
N ASP A 242 29.72 18.36 -42.54
CA ASP A 242 28.39 18.72 -42.14
C ASP A 242 28.37 19.25 -40.71
N LEU A 243 27.57 20.30 -40.53
CA LEU A 243 27.25 20.87 -39.23
C LEU A 243 25.74 20.80 -39.10
N PHE A 244 25.23 20.09 -38.09
CA PHE A 244 23.82 20.18 -37.74
C PHE A 244 23.65 20.58 -36.27
N LEU A 245 22.55 21.27 -36.04
CA LEU A 245 22.11 21.77 -34.75
C LEU A 245 20.80 21.11 -34.41
N SER A 246 20.68 20.68 -33.16
CA SER A 246 19.48 20.09 -32.58
C SER A 246 19.05 20.89 -31.38
N ASN A 247 17.78 21.26 -31.32
CA ASN A 247 17.25 22.13 -30.28
C ASN A 247 15.98 21.54 -29.67
N ILE A 248 15.86 21.75 -28.36
CA ILE A 248 14.66 21.53 -27.57
C ILE A 248 14.06 22.90 -27.29
N PHE A 249 12.78 23.08 -27.63
CA PHE A 249 12.02 24.29 -27.36
C PHE A 249 10.85 23.98 -26.44
N ASN A 250 10.46 24.95 -25.62
CA ASN A 250 9.14 25.02 -25.03
C ASN A 250 8.42 26.32 -25.43
N ASN A 251 7.22 26.52 -24.88
CA ASN A 251 6.45 27.76 -25.03
C ASN A 251 7.23 29.05 -24.70
N SER A 252 8.29 28.96 -23.88
CA SER A 252 9.06 30.11 -23.39
C SER A 252 10.39 30.32 -24.14
N GLY A 253 10.77 29.45 -25.07
CA GLY A 253 12.02 29.54 -25.83
C GLY A 253 12.84 28.25 -25.85
N SER A 254 14.15 28.37 -26.11
CA SER A 254 15.04 27.22 -26.19
C SER A 254 15.42 26.72 -24.78
N LEU A 255 15.28 25.42 -24.56
CA LEU A 255 15.62 24.74 -23.30
C LEU A 255 16.99 24.05 -23.33
N GLY A 256 17.53 23.83 -24.53
CA GLY A 256 18.80 23.16 -24.74
C GLY A 256 19.08 23.01 -26.24
N ALA A 257 20.35 23.05 -26.60
CA ALA A 257 20.81 22.86 -27.96
C ALA A 257 22.09 22.00 -27.96
N ALA A 258 22.25 21.19 -29.00
CA ALA A 258 23.47 20.46 -29.26
C ALA A 258 23.86 20.61 -30.73
N THR A 259 25.16 20.78 -30.95
CA THR A 259 25.73 20.96 -32.27
C THR A 259 26.70 19.82 -32.54
N ALA A 260 26.67 19.26 -33.75
CA ALA A 260 27.58 18.20 -34.15
C ALA A 260 28.22 18.54 -35.49
N GLN A 261 29.54 18.44 -35.55
CA GLN A 261 30.36 18.76 -36.71
C GLN A 261 31.41 17.67 -36.93
N THR A 262 31.52 17.12 -38.13
CA THR A 262 32.72 16.36 -38.51
C THR A 262 33.00 16.52 -39.99
N SER A 263 34.23 16.19 -40.40
CA SER A 263 34.67 16.14 -41.79
C SER A 263 34.77 14.71 -42.34
N GLN A 264 34.65 13.64 -41.53
CA GLN A 264 34.92 12.26 -41.97
C GLN A 264 34.14 11.13 -41.24
N SER A 265 33.19 11.40 -40.33
CA SER A 265 32.45 10.32 -39.61
C SER A 265 31.12 10.80 -39.08
N ALA A 266 30.03 10.03 -39.26
CA ALA A 266 28.65 10.29 -38.80
C ALA A 266 28.54 11.17 -37.52
N PRO A 267 28.43 12.51 -37.64
CA PRO A 267 28.39 13.38 -36.47
C PRO A 267 27.16 13.07 -35.62
N SER A 268 27.32 13.08 -34.30
CA SER A 268 26.20 12.93 -33.35
C SER A 268 26.14 14.10 -32.38
N GLY A 269 24.93 14.60 -32.13
CA GLY A 269 24.67 15.70 -31.21
C GLY A 269 23.58 15.29 -30.22
N THR A 270 23.83 15.48 -28.93
CA THR A 270 22.85 15.16 -27.87
C THR A 270 22.61 16.38 -26.98
N ALA A 271 21.35 16.78 -26.86
CA ALA A 271 20.89 17.82 -25.94
C ALA A 271 20.11 17.15 -24.79
N ILE A 272 20.45 17.50 -23.55
CA ILE A 272 19.77 17.01 -22.35
C ILE A 272 19.30 18.24 -21.56
N THR A 273 18.06 18.22 -21.09
CA THR A 273 17.52 19.27 -20.24
C THR A 273 16.64 18.70 -19.15
N VAL A 274 16.60 19.38 -18.01
CA VAL A 274 15.67 19.10 -16.92
C VAL A 274 14.82 20.33 -16.70
N LYS A 275 13.51 20.20 -16.89
CA LYS A 275 12.58 21.35 -16.81
C LYS A 275 11.28 20.94 -16.16
N ARG A 276 10.72 21.84 -15.36
CA ARG A 276 9.37 21.73 -14.84
C ARG A 276 8.37 22.25 -15.88
N PHE A 277 7.38 21.43 -16.21
CA PHE A 277 6.28 21.72 -17.12
C PHE A 277 4.94 21.73 -16.38
N VAL A 278 4.03 22.58 -16.85
CA VAL A 278 2.64 22.62 -16.38
C VAL A 278 1.70 22.07 -17.45
N ALA A 279 0.44 21.83 -17.09
CA ALA A 279 -0.58 21.37 -18.01
C ALA A 279 -0.72 22.33 -19.21
N GLY A 280 -0.74 21.80 -20.43
CA GLY A 280 -0.81 22.56 -21.67
C GLY A 280 0.54 23.12 -22.15
N ASP A 281 1.63 22.91 -21.41
CA ASP A 281 2.95 23.22 -21.96
C ASP A 281 3.24 22.34 -23.18
N ASN A 282 3.83 22.96 -24.20
CA ASN A 282 4.28 22.24 -25.38
C ASN A 282 5.80 22.24 -25.43
N MET A 283 6.36 21.09 -25.78
CA MET A 283 7.75 20.92 -26.10
C MET A 283 7.89 20.50 -27.54
N ARG A 284 8.78 21.18 -28.27
CA ARG A 284 9.04 20.93 -29.69
C ARG A 284 10.51 20.62 -29.90
N PHE A 285 10.75 19.62 -30.74
CA PHE A 285 12.10 19.22 -31.14
C PHE A 285 12.34 19.68 -32.57
N THR A 286 13.46 20.36 -32.78
CA THR A 286 13.83 20.83 -34.12
C THR A 286 15.27 20.53 -34.41
N ALA A 287 15.58 20.30 -35.67
CA ALA A 287 16.96 20.26 -36.14
C ALA A 287 17.12 21.13 -37.38
N ARG A 288 18.36 21.59 -37.61
CA ARG A 288 18.76 22.36 -38.77
C ARG A 288 20.14 21.92 -39.23
N GLN A 289 20.28 21.65 -40.50
CA GLN A 289 21.59 21.59 -41.13
C GLN A 289 22.09 23.02 -41.37
N ILE A 290 23.31 23.32 -40.92
CA ILE A 290 23.92 24.65 -41.01
C ILE A 290 24.92 24.71 -42.18
N VAL A 291 25.66 23.63 -42.40
CA VAL A 291 26.66 23.52 -43.46
C VAL A 291 26.47 22.18 -44.18
N GLY A 292 26.61 22.19 -45.51
CA GLY A 292 26.51 21.01 -46.36
C GLY A 292 25.24 20.95 -47.21
N ALA A 293 25.06 19.83 -47.93
CA ALA A 293 23.88 19.55 -48.74
C ALA A 293 22.81 18.84 -47.90
N SER A 294 21.53 19.03 -48.25
CA SER A 294 20.40 18.39 -47.56
C SER A 294 20.64 16.90 -47.30
N GLN A 295 20.41 16.46 -46.07
CA GLN A 295 20.74 15.10 -45.66
C GLN A 295 19.74 14.51 -44.68
N VAL A 296 19.73 13.19 -44.61
CA VAL A 296 18.95 12.47 -43.61
C VAL A 296 19.68 12.53 -42.27
N ILE A 297 18.99 12.97 -41.22
CA ILE A 297 19.41 12.82 -39.84
C ILE A 297 18.45 11.84 -39.17
N SER A 298 19.00 10.90 -38.40
CA SER A 298 18.22 9.96 -37.60
C SER A 298 18.55 10.12 -36.13
N GLY A 299 17.62 9.79 -35.24
CA GLY A 299 17.87 10.02 -33.84
C GLY A 299 16.84 9.47 -32.90
N ARG A 300 17.00 9.82 -31.63
CA ARG A 300 16.14 9.37 -30.54
C ARG A 300 15.74 10.54 -29.66
N LEU A 301 14.54 10.44 -29.13
CA LEU A 301 14.03 11.30 -28.08
C LEU A 301 13.67 10.41 -26.90
N ASN A 302 14.16 10.73 -25.71
CA ASN A 302 13.71 10.13 -24.47
C ASN A 302 13.16 11.24 -23.58
N ALA A 303 11.98 11.04 -23.01
CA ALA A 303 11.43 11.93 -22.00
C ALA A 303 10.90 11.08 -20.85
N VAL A 304 11.26 11.43 -19.62
CA VAL A 304 10.76 10.78 -18.41
C VAL A 304 10.45 11.81 -17.34
N ARG A 305 9.31 11.65 -16.67
CA ARG A 305 8.92 12.44 -15.51
C ARG A 305 9.73 11.99 -14.31
N LEU A 306 10.33 12.94 -13.62
CA LEU A 306 11.07 12.72 -12.39
C LEU A 306 10.14 12.97 -11.20
N GLY A 307 9.69 11.88 -10.56
CA GLY A 307 8.80 11.91 -9.40
C GLY A 307 7.31 11.85 -9.75
N ALA A 308 6.51 11.43 -8.77
CA ALA A 308 5.06 11.43 -8.82
C ALA A 308 4.49 12.80 -8.41
#